data_AF-A0A969N2F5-F1
#
_entry.id   AF-A0A969N2F5-F1
#
_cell.length_a   1.000
_cell.length_b   1.000
_cell.length_c   1.000
_cell.angle_alpha   90.00
_cell.angle_beta   90.00
_cell.angle_gamma   90.00
#
_symmetry.space_group_name_H-M   'P 1'
#
loop_
_entity.id
_entity.type
_entity.pdbx_description
1 polymer ?
#
loop_
_entity_poly.entity_id
_entity_poly.type
_entity_poly.pdbx_seq_one_letter_code
_entity_poly.pdbx_strand_id
1 'polypeptide(L)'
;MAFPQEFLIQLARLHKLSERQQEVFVELFGTGQSRVAIQQKLNISNSSFTSCLTEIYRKFSITDDAGRGKENHLRDYLENQYKLWKPQAEMTSMTVEPDLKAVVEKVRSQIRPLIQERYGKMRMLEVGWVPVDEIYVSLKVLEPVNHDRLFIEQRDLLQVQTSDRDYQNRAKRLHRVGLSQNSRQAEAALKVLRDYKKAIILGTPGAGKTTLLRSLAVECIKEEPKLEELRQYVPVFLVLKDVVNDFAKELDEKERLVLVKAIQWEMQSWAIEPEVIEALLTSGKLLLLLDGLDEVSAHYGEAIVNQIRQLFQRQQYCNNRILVTCRTQQQQYRFDSSIVDLELDDFNSDQVKQFIKRWFALVSRKDGAFLADQLIHQLEAEENEPVAELAVTPILLNLVCVVAYRDQGQLPKRRVDLYERGVKALLTTWDKFEGKHDRQRRSHLSIDEKESLLSDIAWTLFEQNDLVPEQKTLERLIMDKQKLSRSQSETLLKSFETEHGLLVERDREYWSFSHLTFHEYFAARAIVESRDPEMLPRFVKNITEKRWREVFLLAVEMSPKEKADELVWLMKLGIDGLLSSDFSFQELLSKINEKQNSDISYKVRAFYLMMI
;
A
#
# COMPACT_ATOMS: atom_id res chain seq x y z
N MET A 1 -7.49 -5.68 -50.26
CA MET A 1 -6.16 -5.23 -49.80
C MET A 1 -5.33 -6.46 -49.44
N ALA A 2 -4.02 -6.45 -49.72
CA ALA A 2 -3.09 -7.49 -49.25
C ALA A 2 -2.33 -6.94 -48.02
N PHE A 3 -2.24 -7.72 -46.96
CA PHE A 3 -1.56 -7.30 -45.73
C PHE A 3 -0.10 -7.78 -45.70
N PRO A 4 0.81 -7.05 -45.03
CA PRO A 4 2.20 -7.49 -44.87
C PRO A 4 2.30 -8.86 -44.20
N GLN A 5 3.23 -9.68 -44.69
CA GLN A 5 3.42 -11.04 -44.20
C GLN A 5 3.77 -11.09 -42.70
N GLU A 6 4.57 -10.13 -42.23
CA GLU A 6 4.97 -10.03 -40.82
C GLU A 6 3.76 -9.81 -39.88
N PHE A 7 2.84 -8.91 -40.26
CA PHE A 7 1.58 -8.68 -39.56
C PHE A 7 0.73 -9.96 -39.46
N LEU A 8 0.59 -10.67 -40.58
CA LEU A 8 -0.22 -11.89 -40.64
C LEU A 8 0.40 -13.03 -39.82
N ILE A 9 1.73 -13.17 -39.81
CA ILE A 9 2.44 -14.16 -38.98
C ILE A 9 2.27 -13.86 -37.49
N GLN A 10 2.33 -12.59 -37.10
CA GLN A 10 2.13 -12.18 -35.69
C GLN A 10 0.71 -12.51 -35.21
N LEU A 11 -0.31 -12.21 -36.02
CA LEU A 11 -1.70 -12.55 -35.69
C LEU A 11 -1.95 -14.06 -35.68
N ALA A 12 -1.32 -14.81 -36.59
CA ALA A 12 -1.39 -16.27 -36.59
C ALA A 12 -0.88 -16.86 -35.27
N ARG A 13 0.22 -16.33 -34.72
CA ARG A 13 0.75 -16.73 -33.40
C ARG A 13 -0.19 -16.35 -32.26
N LEU A 14 -0.73 -15.13 -32.27
CA LEU A 14 -1.66 -14.65 -31.25
C LEU A 14 -2.91 -15.55 -31.14
N HIS A 15 -3.47 -15.93 -32.28
CA HIS A 15 -4.64 -16.81 -32.37
C HIS A 15 -4.29 -18.31 -32.37
N LYS A 16 -3.02 -18.65 -32.09
CA LYS A 16 -2.52 -20.03 -31.99
C LYS A 16 -2.86 -20.87 -33.22
N LEU A 17 -2.75 -20.32 -34.43
CA LEU A 17 -2.91 -21.09 -35.66
C LEU A 17 -1.83 -22.18 -35.74
N SER A 18 -2.17 -23.37 -36.25
CA SER A 18 -1.16 -24.38 -36.57
C SER A 18 -0.32 -23.92 -37.76
N GLU A 19 0.84 -24.52 -37.96
CA GLU A 19 1.75 -24.18 -39.07
C GLU A 19 1.03 -24.20 -40.43
N ARG A 20 0.24 -25.25 -40.67
CA ARG A 20 -0.60 -25.39 -41.87
C ARG A 20 -1.69 -24.33 -41.99
N GLN A 21 -2.31 -23.92 -40.86
CA GLN A 21 -3.31 -22.85 -40.85
C GLN A 21 -2.67 -21.48 -41.11
N GLN A 22 -1.48 -21.25 -40.55
CA GLN A 22 -0.70 -20.04 -40.75
C GLN A 22 -0.32 -19.86 -42.22
N GLU A 23 0.16 -20.90 -42.91
CA GLU A 23 0.49 -20.83 -44.34
C GLU A 23 -0.72 -20.45 -45.19
N VAL A 24 -1.86 -21.12 -44.98
CA VAL A 24 -3.11 -20.80 -45.69
C VAL A 24 -3.58 -19.38 -45.39
N PHE A 25 -3.49 -18.94 -44.13
CA PHE A 25 -3.90 -17.61 -43.69
C PHE A 25 -3.02 -16.50 -44.30
N VAL A 26 -1.70 -16.68 -44.26
CA VAL A 26 -0.74 -15.72 -44.81
C VAL A 26 -0.89 -15.61 -46.32
N GLU A 27 -1.03 -16.73 -47.04
CA GLU A 27 -1.21 -16.70 -48.49
C GLU A 27 -2.54 -16.05 -48.89
N LEU A 28 -3.64 -16.36 -48.19
CA LEU A 28 -4.97 -15.85 -48.51
C LEU A 28 -5.12 -14.34 -48.30
N PHE A 29 -4.48 -13.80 -47.25
CA PHE A 29 -4.61 -12.39 -46.89
C PHE A 29 -3.38 -11.54 -47.29
N GLY A 30 -2.26 -12.17 -47.65
CA GLY A 30 -1.01 -11.48 -47.97
C GLY A 30 -0.66 -11.38 -49.47
N THR A 31 -1.21 -12.25 -50.33
CA THR A 31 -0.77 -12.31 -51.75
C THR A 31 -1.82 -11.88 -52.76
N GLY A 32 -3.08 -11.68 -52.35
CA GLY A 32 -4.18 -11.32 -53.25
C GLY A 32 -4.52 -12.39 -54.29
N GLN A 33 -3.98 -13.60 -54.16
CA GLN A 33 -4.19 -14.71 -55.10
C GLN A 33 -5.58 -15.34 -54.94
N SER A 34 -6.06 -16.01 -55.99
CA SER A 34 -7.33 -16.75 -55.93
C SER A 34 -7.18 -18.02 -55.08
N ARG A 35 -8.28 -18.49 -54.46
CA ARG A 35 -8.29 -19.73 -53.66
C ARG A 35 -7.74 -20.94 -54.44
N VAL A 36 -8.02 -21.02 -55.74
CA VAL A 36 -7.53 -22.10 -56.63
C VAL A 36 -6.00 -22.03 -56.79
N ALA A 37 -5.44 -20.83 -56.96
CA ALA A 37 -4.00 -20.64 -57.06
C ALA A 37 -3.27 -20.99 -55.74
N ILE A 38 -3.86 -20.63 -54.59
CA ILE A 38 -3.30 -20.97 -53.27
C ILE A 38 -3.36 -22.49 -53.03
N GLN A 39 -4.46 -23.15 -53.40
CA GLN A 39 -4.60 -24.61 -53.31
C GLN A 39 -3.54 -25.35 -54.13
N GLN A 40 -3.26 -24.87 -55.35
CA GLN A 40 -2.21 -25.42 -56.21
C GLN A 40 -0.81 -25.16 -55.64
N LYS A 41 -0.56 -23.95 -55.14
CA LYS A 41 0.74 -23.54 -54.56
C LYS A 41 1.09 -24.31 -53.29
N LEU A 42 0.11 -24.53 -52.40
CA LEU A 42 0.30 -25.26 -51.14
C LEU A 42 0.07 -26.77 -51.28
N ASN A 43 -0.29 -27.26 -52.47
CA ASN A 43 -0.63 -28.66 -52.75
C ASN A 43 -1.72 -29.22 -51.80
N ILE A 44 -2.81 -28.48 -51.61
CA ILE A 44 -3.91 -28.81 -50.69
C ILE A 44 -5.21 -29.07 -51.46
N SER A 45 -5.92 -30.16 -51.13
CA SER A 45 -7.24 -30.46 -51.70
C SER A 45 -8.32 -29.45 -51.28
N ASN A 46 -9.35 -29.26 -52.10
CA ASN A 46 -10.42 -28.29 -51.81
C ASN A 46 -11.16 -28.56 -50.48
N SER A 47 -11.36 -29.84 -50.13
CA SER A 47 -11.98 -30.23 -48.86
C SER A 47 -11.10 -29.87 -47.65
N SER A 48 -9.80 -30.13 -47.74
CA SER A 48 -8.84 -29.80 -46.68
C SER A 48 -8.64 -28.29 -46.53
N PHE A 49 -8.65 -27.54 -47.63
CA PHE A 49 -8.57 -26.07 -47.61
C PHE A 49 -9.80 -25.45 -46.92
N THR A 50 -11.00 -25.95 -47.22
CA THR A 50 -12.25 -25.46 -46.62
C THR A 50 -12.33 -25.77 -45.12
N SER A 51 -11.89 -26.96 -44.70
CA SER A 51 -11.78 -27.33 -43.29
C SER A 51 -10.79 -26.42 -42.56
N CYS A 52 -9.62 -26.16 -43.14
CA CYS A 52 -8.61 -25.27 -42.59
C CYS A 52 -9.14 -23.85 -42.37
N LEU A 53 -9.86 -23.28 -43.36
CA LEU A 53 -10.48 -21.96 -43.21
C LEU A 53 -11.55 -21.92 -42.12
N THR A 54 -12.32 -23.01 -41.97
CA THR A 54 -13.35 -23.10 -40.93
C THR A 54 -12.73 -23.06 -39.53
N GLU A 55 -11.60 -23.73 -39.33
CA GLU A 55 -10.85 -23.66 -38.08
C GLU A 55 -10.21 -22.30 -37.84
N ILE A 56 -9.69 -21.65 -38.89
CA ILE A 56 -9.19 -20.28 -38.80
C ILE A 56 -10.32 -19.35 -38.33
N TYR A 57 -11.48 -19.35 -38.99
CA TYR A 57 -12.61 -18.51 -38.56
C TYR A 57 -13.02 -18.76 -37.11
N ARG A 58 -13.03 -20.02 -36.67
CA ARG A 58 -13.31 -20.38 -35.26
C ARG A 58 -12.27 -19.79 -34.30
N LYS A 59 -10.97 -19.82 -34.63
CA LYS A 59 -9.90 -19.26 -33.79
C LYS A 59 -9.90 -17.73 -33.73
N PHE A 60 -10.50 -17.07 -34.71
CA PHE A 60 -10.78 -15.63 -34.71
C PHE A 60 -12.17 -15.28 -34.14
N SER A 61 -12.89 -16.26 -33.57
CA SER A 61 -14.24 -16.08 -33.01
C SER A 61 -15.26 -15.53 -34.01
N ILE A 62 -15.12 -15.86 -35.30
CA ILE A 62 -16.05 -15.47 -36.37
C ILE A 62 -17.06 -16.60 -36.57
N THR A 63 -18.18 -16.47 -35.86
CA THR A 63 -19.29 -17.41 -35.89
C THR A 63 -20.56 -16.66 -36.26
N ASP A 64 -20.76 -16.37 -37.55
CA ASP A 64 -22.07 -16.31 -38.23
C ASP A 64 -21.89 -15.98 -39.73
N ASP A 65 -22.91 -16.33 -40.52
CA ASP A 65 -23.09 -16.17 -41.98
C ASP A 65 -22.36 -17.07 -42.99
N ALA A 66 -23.04 -17.29 -44.13
CA ALA A 66 -22.65 -18.19 -45.20
C ALA A 66 -21.31 -17.80 -45.85
N GLY A 67 -20.33 -18.70 -45.78
CA GLY A 67 -19.11 -18.83 -46.62
C GLY A 67 -18.32 -17.56 -46.98
N ARG A 68 -18.89 -16.68 -47.82
CA ARG A 68 -18.29 -15.40 -48.25
C ARG A 68 -18.36 -14.32 -47.18
N GLY A 69 -19.36 -14.35 -46.29
CA GLY A 69 -19.47 -13.38 -45.18
C GLY A 69 -18.32 -13.48 -44.18
N LYS A 70 -17.93 -14.71 -43.81
CA LYS A 70 -16.85 -14.97 -42.84
C LYS A 70 -15.49 -14.46 -43.29
N GLU A 71 -15.18 -14.57 -44.58
CA GLU A 71 -13.93 -14.03 -45.11
C GLU A 71 -13.92 -12.51 -45.04
N ASN A 72 -15.03 -11.84 -45.39
CA ASN A 72 -15.14 -10.39 -45.30
C ASN A 72 -15.06 -9.90 -43.85
N HIS A 73 -15.73 -10.56 -42.91
CA HIS A 73 -15.60 -10.23 -41.48
C HIS A 73 -14.17 -10.38 -40.98
N LEU A 74 -13.47 -11.43 -41.42
CA LEU A 74 -12.06 -11.60 -41.09
C LEU A 74 -11.21 -10.51 -41.76
N ARG A 75 -11.52 -10.10 -42.99
CA ARG A 75 -10.85 -8.97 -43.66
C ARG A 75 -11.09 -7.66 -42.91
N ASP A 76 -12.31 -7.36 -42.49
CA ASP A 76 -12.64 -6.15 -41.73
C ASP A 76 -11.93 -6.14 -40.37
N TYR A 77 -11.89 -7.29 -39.70
CA TYR A 77 -11.10 -7.48 -38.49
C TYR A 77 -9.61 -7.22 -38.77
N LEU A 78 -9.06 -7.79 -39.84
CA LEU A 78 -7.67 -7.58 -40.23
C LEU A 78 -7.38 -6.14 -40.63
N GLU A 79 -8.29 -5.44 -41.30
CA GLU A 79 -8.15 -4.02 -41.63
C GLU A 79 -8.11 -3.16 -40.36
N ASN A 80 -8.96 -3.45 -39.37
CA ASN A 80 -8.95 -2.75 -38.10
C ASN A 80 -7.68 -3.06 -37.29
N GLN A 81 -7.27 -4.32 -37.22
CA GLN A 81 -6.00 -4.69 -36.58
C GLN A 81 -4.79 -4.12 -37.33
N TYR A 82 -4.85 -4.02 -38.65
CA TYR A 82 -3.78 -3.46 -39.46
C TYR A 82 -3.68 -1.95 -39.27
N LYS A 83 -4.80 -1.23 -39.14
CA LYS A 83 -4.81 0.19 -38.75
C LYS A 83 -4.16 0.42 -37.38
N LEU A 84 -4.32 -0.53 -36.45
CA LEU A 84 -3.68 -0.50 -35.11
C LEU A 84 -2.22 -0.96 -35.13
N TRP A 85 -1.85 -1.84 -36.07
CA TRP A 85 -0.50 -2.39 -36.23
C TRP A 85 0.43 -1.47 -37.03
N LYS A 86 -0.12 -0.68 -37.96
CA LYS A 86 0.68 0.19 -38.83
C LYS A 86 1.51 1.12 -37.95
N PRO A 87 2.86 1.05 -38.00
CA PRO A 87 3.68 2.10 -37.42
C PRO A 87 3.31 3.39 -38.16
N GLN A 88 3.08 4.50 -37.45
CA GLN A 88 3.10 5.83 -38.07
C GLN A 88 4.55 6.12 -38.50
N ALA A 89 4.98 5.49 -39.59
CA ALA A 89 6.27 5.71 -40.23
C ALA A 89 6.02 5.88 -41.73
N GLU A 90 5.19 6.88 -42.09
CA GLU A 90 5.05 7.40 -43.45
C GLU A 90 4.20 8.68 -43.42
N MET A 91 4.58 9.63 -42.55
CA MET A 91 4.14 11.03 -42.63
C MET A 91 5.10 11.93 -41.84
N THR A 92 6.37 11.96 -42.26
CA THR A 92 7.32 13.03 -41.94
C THR A 92 8.55 12.91 -42.84
N SER A 93 8.42 13.34 -44.10
CA SER A 93 9.56 14.04 -44.71
C SER A 93 9.58 15.44 -44.10
N MET A 94 10.64 15.74 -43.34
CA MET A 94 10.91 16.99 -42.63
C MET A 94 10.24 17.17 -41.26
N THR A 95 10.74 16.50 -40.24
CA THR A 95 11.01 17.13 -38.93
C THR A 95 12.13 16.37 -38.22
N VAL A 96 13.02 17.13 -37.60
CA VAL A 96 14.14 16.69 -36.76
C VAL A 96 13.60 15.76 -35.68
N GLU A 97 13.95 14.47 -35.67
CA GLU A 97 13.79 13.64 -34.47
C GLU A 97 14.62 14.30 -33.37
N PRO A 98 14.00 14.87 -32.32
CA PRO A 98 14.78 15.38 -31.22
C PRO A 98 15.46 14.18 -30.57
N ASP A 99 16.77 14.28 -30.32
CA ASP A 99 17.48 13.27 -29.54
C ASP A 99 16.70 13.01 -28.25
N LEU A 100 16.06 11.84 -28.17
CA LEU A 100 15.18 11.47 -27.05
C LEU A 100 15.89 11.62 -25.71
N LYS A 101 17.22 11.45 -25.67
CA LYS A 101 18.01 11.71 -24.46
C LYS A 101 18.02 13.20 -24.12
N ALA A 102 18.27 14.07 -25.10
CA ALA A 102 18.21 15.51 -24.92
C ALA A 102 16.80 15.99 -24.52
N VAL A 103 15.74 15.36 -25.03
CA VAL A 103 14.36 15.63 -24.60
C VAL A 103 14.16 15.26 -23.13
N VAL A 104 14.54 14.05 -22.73
CA VAL A 104 14.45 13.60 -21.34
C VAL A 104 15.23 14.52 -20.41
N GLU A 105 16.46 14.88 -20.77
CA GLU A 105 17.31 15.77 -19.97
C GLU A 105 16.71 17.18 -19.84
N LYS A 106 16.21 17.75 -20.95
CA LYS A 106 15.51 19.04 -20.95
C LYS A 106 14.28 19.01 -20.04
N VAL A 107 13.44 17.99 -20.17
CA VAL A 107 12.22 17.86 -19.34
C VAL A 107 12.58 17.65 -17.88
N ARG A 108 13.57 16.80 -17.55
CA ARG A 108 14.05 16.60 -16.18
C ARG A 108 14.55 17.91 -15.56
N SER A 109 15.31 18.71 -16.31
CA SER A 109 15.77 20.04 -15.86
C SER A 109 14.61 21.00 -15.62
N GLN A 110 13.59 20.98 -16.48
CA GLN A 110 12.41 21.84 -16.37
C GLN A 110 11.56 21.49 -15.13
N ILE A 111 11.31 20.20 -14.87
CA ILE A 111 10.44 19.77 -13.76
C ILE A 111 11.18 19.66 -12.42
N ARG A 112 12.52 19.67 -12.41
CA ARG A 112 13.34 19.59 -11.19
C ARG A 112 12.86 20.50 -10.05
N PRO A 113 12.67 21.82 -10.23
CA PRO A 113 12.20 22.68 -9.14
C PRO A 113 10.81 22.29 -8.62
N LEU A 114 9.89 21.88 -9.50
CA LEU A 114 8.53 21.47 -9.15
C LEU A 114 8.51 20.18 -8.32
N ILE A 115 9.27 19.16 -8.77
CA ILE A 115 9.39 17.89 -8.05
C ILE A 115 10.08 18.10 -6.70
N GLN A 116 11.10 18.96 -6.63
CA GLN A 116 11.78 19.28 -5.38
C GLN A 116 10.86 20.02 -4.39
N GLU A 117 10.02 20.92 -4.89
CA GLU A 117 9.04 21.65 -4.08
C GLU A 117 7.95 20.72 -3.53
N ARG A 118 7.35 19.90 -4.41
CA ARG A 118 6.21 19.03 -4.04
C ARG A 118 6.61 17.77 -3.26
N TYR A 119 7.75 17.15 -3.62
CA TYR A 119 8.14 15.84 -3.10
C TYR A 119 9.52 15.82 -2.45
N GLY A 120 10.30 16.89 -2.58
CA GLY A 120 11.65 16.99 -2.00
C GLY A 120 11.67 17.20 -0.49
N LYS A 121 10.55 17.58 0.12
CA LYS A 121 10.41 17.71 1.57
C LYS A 121 9.27 16.85 2.11
N MET A 122 9.46 16.35 3.32
CA MET A 122 8.39 15.70 4.08
C MET A 122 8.34 16.26 5.48
N ARG A 123 7.14 16.25 6.08
CA ARG A 123 6.96 16.64 7.46
C ARG A 123 7.35 15.48 8.38
N MET A 124 8.25 15.74 9.31
CA MET A 124 8.60 14.84 10.40
C MET A 124 8.14 15.37 11.74
N LEU A 125 7.81 14.43 12.62
CA LEU A 125 7.44 14.70 14.01
C LEU A 125 8.59 15.39 14.73
N GLU A 126 8.31 16.45 15.50
CA GLU A 126 9.27 17.33 16.20
C GLU A 126 10.21 18.16 15.31
N VAL A 127 10.65 17.64 14.16
CA VAL A 127 11.65 18.27 13.28
C VAL A 127 11.03 19.28 12.30
N GLY A 128 9.76 19.09 11.91
CA GLY A 128 9.10 19.90 10.89
C GLY A 128 9.42 19.43 9.47
N TRP A 129 9.56 20.35 8.53
CA TRP A 129 9.84 20.01 7.12
C TRP A 129 11.31 19.67 6.92
N VAL A 130 11.60 18.42 6.53
CA VAL A 130 12.94 17.90 6.27
C VAL A 130 13.10 17.45 4.82
N PRO A 131 14.29 17.58 4.21
CA PRO A 131 14.58 17.00 2.91
C PRO A 131 14.41 15.48 2.95
N VAL A 132 13.68 14.92 1.97
CA VAL A 132 13.40 13.47 1.92
C VAL A 132 14.69 12.66 1.82
N ASP A 133 15.67 13.14 1.08
CA ASP A 133 16.93 12.44 0.83
C ASP A 133 17.90 12.42 2.01
N GLU A 134 17.81 13.41 2.91
CA GLU A 134 18.59 13.44 4.15
C GLU A 134 18.11 12.36 5.13
N ILE A 135 16.80 12.13 5.21
CA ILE A 135 16.21 11.18 6.16
C ILE A 135 15.97 9.77 5.60
N TYR A 136 15.78 9.64 4.29
CA TYR A 136 15.38 8.38 3.67
C TYR A 136 16.42 7.26 3.85
N VAL A 137 16.01 6.20 4.54
CA VAL A 137 16.78 4.95 4.65
C VAL A 137 16.26 3.97 3.60
N SER A 138 17.19 3.35 2.85
CA SER A 138 16.83 2.40 1.79
C SER A 138 16.05 1.24 2.40
N LEU A 139 14.80 1.07 1.95
CA LEU A 139 13.93 -0.04 2.38
C LEU A 139 14.34 -1.33 1.69
N LYS A 140 14.12 -2.45 2.38
CA LYS A 140 14.32 -3.78 1.82
C LYS A 140 13.01 -4.29 1.27
N VAL A 141 13.11 -5.07 0.19
CA VAL A 141 11.97 -5.65 -0.50
C VAL A 141 12.15 -7.15 -0.57
N LEU A 142 11.08 -7.89 -0.30
CA LEU A 142 11.01 -9.32 -0.48
C LEU A 142 10.40 -9.62 -1.87
N GLU A 143 11.17 -10.28 -2.72
CA GLU A 143 10.66 -10.82 -3.98
C GLU A 143 9.78 -12.05 -3.71
N PRO A 144 8.60 -12.17 -4.33
CA PRO A 144 7.74 -13.33 -4.17
C PRO A 144 8.33 -14.50 -4.96
N VAL A 145 8.65 -15.59 -4.25
CA VAL A 145 9.06 -16.84 -4.87
C VAL A 145 7.82 -17.55 -5.43
N ASN A 146 7.60 -17.44 -6.75
CA ASN A 146 6.55 -18.08 -7.55
C ASN A 146 5.11 -17.81 -7.08
N HIS A 147 4.28 -17.35 -8.02
CA HIS A 147 2.86 -17.05 -7.83
C HIS A 147 2.04 -18.15 -7.15
N ASP A 148 2.51 -19.41 -7.06
CA ASP A 148 1.76 -20.52 -6.47
C ASP A 148 2.13 -20.88 -5.01
N ARG A 149 3.27 -20.41 -4.45
CA ARG A 149 3.73 -20.86 -3.11
C ARG A 149 3.15 -20.06 -1.95
N LEU A 150 2.91 -18.76 -2.13
CA LEU A 150 2.22 -17.93 -1.12
C LEU A 150 0.76 -18.38 -0.91
N PHE A 151 0.16 -19.06 -1.90
CA PHE A 151 -1.19 -19.62 -1.82
C PHE A 151 -1.31 -20.80 -0.85
N ILE A 152 -0.22 -21.54 -0.62
CA ILE A 152 -0.22 -22.70 0.29
C ILE A 152 0.00 -22.21 1.73
N GLU A 153 0.97 -21.31 1.97
CA GLU A 153 1.25 -20.82 3.33
C GLU A 153 0.09 -20.02 3.96
N GLN A 154 -0.67 -19.23 3.18
CA GLN A 154 -1.81 -18.48 3.73
C GLN A 154 -3.12 -19.26 3.83
N ARG A 155 -3.34 -20.27 2.97
CA ARG A 155 -4.47 -21.20 3.15
C ARG A 155 -4.24 -22.12 4.35
N ASP A 156 -3.01 -22.56 4.57
CA ASP A 156 -2.66 -23.36 5.75
C ASP A 156 -2.78 -22.53 7.04
N LEU A 157 -2.49 -21.22 7.00
CA LEU A 157 -2.76 -20.29 8.12
C LEU A 157 -4.25 -20.12 8.43
N LEU A 158 -5.14 -20.38 7.46
CA LEU A 158 -6.60 -20.30 7.63
C LEU A 158 -7.26 -21.68 7.86
N GLN A 159 -6.54 -22.80 7.68
CA GLN A 159 -7.13 -24.15 7.76
C GLN A 159 -6.45 -25.14 8.73
N VAL A 160 -5.35 -24.79 9.41
CA VAL A 160 -4.76 -25.72 10.39
C VAL A 160 -5.38 -25.54 11.78
N GLN A 161 -6.35 -26.40 12.09
CA GLN A 161 -6.72 -26.74 13.46
C GLN A 161 -5.63 -27.65 14.07
N THR A 162 -4.51 -27.10 14.58
CA THR A 162 -3.67 -27.88 15.51
C THR A 162 -3.04 -27.02 16.59
N SER A 163 -2.91 -27.69 17.74
CA SER A 163 -2.75 -27.22 19.11
C SER A 163 -1.31 -26.85 19.51
N ASP A 164 -0.54 -26.18 18.65
CA ASP A 164 0.88 -25.92 18.94
C ASP A 164 1.11 -24.49 19.46
N ARG A 165 1.45 -24.38 20.76
CA ARG A 165 1.67 -23.09 21.48
C ARG A 165 2.83 -22.27 20.88
N ASP A 166 3.82 -22.91 20.25
CA ASP A 166 4.97 -22.23 19.67
C ASP A 166 4.66 -21.58 18.30
N TYR A 167 3.71 -22.12 17.53
CA TYR A 167 3.30 -21.55 16.24
C TYR A 167 2.46 -20.28 16.41
N GLN A 168 1.68 -20.18 17.49
CA GLN A 168 0.85 -19.01 17.78
C GLN A 168 1.66 -17.81 18.24
N ASN A 169 2.77 -18.03 18.94
CA ASN A 169 3.75 -16.96 19.23
C ASN A 169 4.50 -16.54 17.96
N ARG A 170 4.76 -17.49 17.04
CA ARG A 170 5.37 -17.21 15.73
C ARG A 170 4.44 -16.44 14.79
N ALA A 171 3.14 -16.74 14.77
CA ALA A 171 2.12 -16.02 14.00
C ALA A 171 1.81 -14.62 14.58
N LYS A 172 1.89 -14.45 15.90
CA LYS A 172 1.84 -13.14 16.56
C LYS A 172 3.08 -12.29 16.30
N ARG A 173 4.25 -12.92 16.16
CA ARG A 173 5.44 -12.28 15.60
C ARG A 173 5.22 -11.95 14.12
N LEU A 174 4.74 -12.85 13.27
CA LEU A 174 4.49 -12.57 11.83
C LEU A 174 3.59 -11.36 11.50
N HIS A 175 2.74 -10.89 12.42
CA HIS A 175 1.96 -9.64 12.24
C HIS A 175 2.49 -8.41 12.97
N ARG A 176 3.51 -8.54 13.84
CA ARG A 176 4.13 -7.44 14.61
C ARG A 176 5.67 -7.45 14.69
N VAL A 177 6.31 -8.43 14.10
CA VAL A 177 7.74 -8.77 14.04
C VAL A 177 7.93 -9.59 12.76
N GLY A 178 8.23 -8.93 11.64
CA GLY A 178 8.55 -9.55 10.36
C GLY A 178 9.87 -10.35 10.35
N LEU A 179 10.16 -11.16 11.37
CA LEU A 179 11.35 -12.02 11.39
C LEU A 179 11.02 -13.44 11.83
N SER A 180 10.92 -14.33 10.85
CA SER A 180 11.22 -15.75 11.03
C SER A 180 11.91 -16.26 9.76
N GLN A 181 13.24 -16.24 9.80
CA GLN A 181 14.17 -17.31 9.39
C GLN A 181 13.70 -18.23 8.25
N ASN A 182 13.44 -17.67 7.08
CA ASN A 182 13.79 -18.33 5.84
C ASN A 182 14.63 -17.31 5.07
N SER A 183 15.77 -17.74 4.57
CA SER A 183 16.69 -16.99 3.72
C SER A 183 15.99 -16.47 2.45
N ARG A 184 15.14 -15.46 2.60
CA ARG A 184 14.60 -14.62 1.52
C ARG A 184 15.63 -13.51 1.33
N GLN A 185 16.23 -13.42 0.14
CA GLN A 185 17.19 -12.36 -0.17
C GLN A 185 16.42 -11.04 -0.25
N ALA A 186 16.36 -10.34 0.89
CA ALA A 186 15.79 -9.01 0.98
C ALA A 186 16.79 -8.03 0.33
N GLU A 187 16.42 -7.50 -0.84
CA GLU A 187 17.26 -6.59 -1.62
C GLU A 187 16.82 -5.14 -1.42
N ALA A 188 17.74 -4.19 -1.64
CA ALA A 188 17.39 -2.77 -1.58
C ALA A 188 16.32 -2.46 -2.64
N ALA A 189 15.25 -1.77 -2.25
CA ALA A 189 14.14 -1.43 -3.15
C ALA A 189 14.63 -0.82 -4.46
N LEU A 190 15.59 0.10 -4.37
CA LEU A 190 16.23 0.75 -5.50
C LEU A 190 16.92 -0.23 -6.48
N LYS A 191 17.48 -1.33 -5.99
CA LYS A 191 18.12 -2.37 -6.80
C LYS A 191 17.07 -3.24 -7.49
N VAL A 192 16.03 -3.66 -6.77
CA VAL A 192 14.93 -4.47 -7.32
C VAL A 192 14.19 -3.74 -8.45
N LEU A 193 14.04 -2.42 -8.32
CA LEU A 193 13.48 -1.55 -9.35
C LEU A 193 14.32 -1.46 -10.63
N ARG A 194 15.58 -1.88 -10.61
CA ARG A 194 16.40 -2.03 -11.82
C ARG A 194 15.89 -3.18 -12.68
N ASP A 195 15.52 -4.28 -12.05
CA ASP A 195 15.28 -5.58 -12.68
C ASP A 195 13.81 -5.75 -13.10
N TYR A 196 12.89 -5.02 -12.47
CA TYR A 196 11.47 -5.01 -12.81
C TYR A 196 11.01 -3.69 -13.41
N LYS A 197 10.46 -3.75 -14.63
CA LYS A 197 9.82 -2.58 -15.27
C LYS A 197 8.47 -2.22 -14.64
N LYS A 198 7.81 -3.21 -14.05
CA LYS A 198 6.40 -3.15 -13.61
C LYS A 198 6.29 -3.86 -12.27
N ALA A 199 6.02 -3.12 -11.21
CA ALA A 199 5.93 -3.69 -9.89
C ALA A 199 4.87 -3.03 -9.02
N ILE A 200 4.37 -3.80 -8.06
CA ILE A 200 3.45 -3.33 -7.03
C ILE A 200 4.14 -3.47 -5.69
N ILE A 201 4.29 -2.36 -5.00
CA ILE A 201 4.93 -2.27 -3.70
C ILE A 201 3.85 -2.47 -2.64
N LEU A 202 3.85 -3.66 -2.05
CA LEU A 202 3.01 -4.05 -0.94
C LEU A 202 3.68 -3.67 0.39
N GLY A 203 2.89 -3.34 1.40
CA GLY A 203 3.41 -3.14 2.74
C GLY A 203 2.34 -2.74 3.73
N THR A 204 2.63 -2.89 5.02
CA THR A 204 1.76 -2.46 6.11
C THR A 204 1.58 -0.93 6.13
N PRO A 205 0.54 -0.39 6.80
CA PRO A 205 0.45 1.04 7.05
C PRO A 205 1.71 1.55 7.76
N GLY A 206 2.23 2.72 7.36
CA GLY A 206 3.45 3.27 7.98
C GLY A 206 4.78 2.64 7.56
N ALA A 207 4.78 1.62 6.68
CA ALA A 207 6.00 0.98 6.15
C ALA A 207 6.85 1.88 5.23
N GLY A 208 6.38 3.09 4.89
CA GLY A 208 7.14 4.04 4.07
C GLY A 208 6.96 3.91 2.55
N LYS A 209 5.87 3.29 2.07
CA LYS A 209 5.52 3.16 0.64
C LYS A 209 5.55 4.50 -0.12
N THR A 210 4.78 5.49 0.35
CA THR A 210 4.78 6.85 -0.21
C THR A 210 6.15 7.50 -0.13
N THR A 211 6.88 7.31 0.97
CA THR A 211 8.23 7.86 1.16
C THR A 211 9.23 7.27 0.15
N LEU A 212 9.11 5.98 -0.17
CA LEU A 212 9.89 5.34 -1.22
C LEU A 212 9.62 5.96 -2.61
N LEU A 213 8.35 6.12 -2.99
CA LEU A 213 8.01 6.77 -4.26
C LEU A 213 8.50 8.22 -4.32
N ARG A 214 8.34 9.00 -3.24
CA ARG A 214 8.87 10.38 -3.17
C ARG A 214 10.40 10.40 -3.30
N SER A 215 11.09 9.51 -2.59
CA SER A 215 12.55 9.40 -2.71
C SER A 215 12.97 9.05 -4.14
N LEU A 216 12.23 8.19 -4.85
CA LEU A 216 12.50 7.85 -6.25
C LEU A 216 12.28 9.04 -7.19
N ALA A 217 11.20 9.80 -7.01
CA ALA A 217 10.93 11.00 -7.81
C ALA A 217 12.06 12.03 -7.67
N VAL A 218 12.46 12.30 -6.42
CA VAL A 218 13.57 13.22 -6.10
C VAL A 218 14.90 12.70 -6.62
N GLU A 219 15.18 11.41 -6.48
CA GLU A 219 16.41 10.83 -7.01
C GLU A 219 16.45 10.92 -8.54
N CYS A 220 15.32 10.73 -9.22
CA CYS A 220 15.22 10.75 -10.67
C CYS A 220 15.47 12.14 -11.28
N ILE A 221 15.28 13.24 -10.55
CA ILE A 221 15.55 14.61 -11.06
C ILE A 221 16.98 15.11 -10.77
N LYS A 222 17.78 14.38 -9.96
CA LYS A 222 19.16 14.77 -9.64
C LYS A 222 20.07 14.72 -10.87
N GLU A 223 21.07 15.60 -10.90
CA GLU A 223 22.14 15.58 -11.91
C GLU A 223 22.92 14.27 -11.82
N GLU A 224 23.32 13.93 -10.60
CA GLU A 224 24.03 12.70 -10.25
C GLU A 224 23.15 11.83 -9.35
N PRO A 225 22.21 11.05 -9.92
CA PRO A 225 21.45 10.08 -9.15
C PRO A 225 22.37 8.92 -8.72
N LYS A 226 22.13 8.39 -7.53
CA LYS A 226 22.73 7.15 -7.02
C LYS A 226 22.48 5.96 -7.94
N LEU A 227 21.39 6.00 -8.69
CA LEU A 227 21.04 5.04 -9.74
C LEU A 227 21.13 5.72 -11.11
N GLU A 228 22.20 5.44 -11.83
CA GLU A 228 22.45 5.98 -13.18
C GLU A 228 21.32 5.64 -14.16
N GLU A 229 20.66 4.47 -14.01
CA GLU A 229 19.55 4.07 -14.87
C GLU A 229 18.33 4.99 -14.76
N LEU A 230 18.17 5.76 -13.67
CA LEU A 230 17.09 6.73 -13.55
C LEU A 230 17.27 7.93 -14.48
N ARG A 231 18.48 8.17 -15.00
CA ARG A 231 18.74 9.33 -15.87
C ARG A 231 17.96 9.31 -17.18
N GLN A 232 17.54 8.12 -17.63
CA GLN A 232 16.81 7.93 -18.88
C GLN A 232 15.29 8.12 -18.74
N TYR A 233 14.79 8.44 -17.54
CA TYR A 233 13.36 8.54 -17.26
C TYR A 233 12.96 9.93 -16.75
N VAL A 234 11.71 10.30 -17.04
CA VAL A 234 11.02 11.45 -16.45
C VAL A 234 10.04 10.92 -15.40
N PRO A 235 10.14 11.31 -14.12
CA PRO A 235 9.23 10.86 -13.07
C PRO A 235 7.87 11.55 -13.19
N VAL A 236 6.79 10.77 -13.12
CA VAL A 236 5.42 11.26 -12.98
C VAL A 236 4.81 10.64 -11.74
N PHE A 237 4.50 11.47 -10.76
CA PHE A 237 3.93 11.04 -9.48
C PHE A 237 2.43 11.34 -9.46
N LEU A 238 1.60 10.31 -9.32
CA LEU A 238 0.15 10.44 -9.21
C LEU A 238 -0.32 9.79 -7.92
N VAL A 239 -1.08 10.53 -7.12
CA VAL A 239 -1.83 9.93 -5.99
C VAL A 239 -3.14 9.41 -6.56
N LEU A 240 -3.38 8.12 -6.46
CA LEU A 240 -4.52 7.47 -7.14
C LEU A 240 -5.88 7.96 -6.62
N LYS A 241 -5.97 8.32 -5.33
CA LYS A 241 -7.17 8.96 -4.79
C LYS A 241 -7.48 10.28 -5.51
N ASP A 242 -6.47 11.12 -5.73
CA ASP A 242 -6.62 12.43 -6.37
C ASP A 242 -7.02 12.26 -7.84
N VAL A 243 -6.54 11.21 -8.50
CA VAL A 243 -6.98 10.86 -9.86
C VAL A 243 -8.46 10.47 -9.89
N VAL A 244 -8.90 9.60 -8.98
CA VAL A 244 -10.32 9.20 -8.90
C VAL A 244 -11.21 10.41 -8.66
N ASN A 245 -10.74 11.27 -7.77
CA ASN A 245 -11.35 12.54 -7.43
C ASN A 245 -11.51 13.45 -8.66
N ASP A 246 -10.44 13.72 -9.37
CA ASP A 246 -10.47 14.69 -10.46
C ASP A 246 -11.14 14.16 -11.73
N PHE A 247 -11.18 12.83 -11.91
CA PHE A 247 -11.70 12.15 -13.10
C PHE A 247 -12.86 11.17 -12.81
N ALA A 248 -13.64 11.41 -11.75
CA ALA A 248 -14.72 10.51 -11.32
C ALA A 248 -15.77 10.28 -12.43
N LYS A 249 -16.12 11.33 -13.18
CA LYS A 249 -17.14 11.25 -14.24
C LYS A 249 -16.66 10.36 -15.39
N GLU A 250 -15.42 10.52 -15.80
CA GLU A 250 -14.78 9.73 -16.84
C GLU A 250 -14.66 8.25 -16.44
N LEU A 251 -14.43 7.99 -15.15
CA LEU A 251 -14.46 6.65 -14.57
C LEU A 251 -15.87 6.04 -14.61
N ASP A 252 -16.90 6.82 -14.25
CA ASP A 252 -18.32 6.39 -14.31
C ASP A 252 -18.77 6.08 -15.75
N GLU A 253 -18.32 6.88 -16.70
CA GLU A 253 -18.55 6.69 -18.14
C GLU A 253 -17.73 5.53 -18.74
N LYS A 254 -16.92 4.86 -17.91
CA LYS A 254 -16.07 3.72 -18.27
C LYS A 254 -15.07 4.06 -19.38
N GLU A 255 -14.56 5.28 -19.39
CA GLU A 255 -13.48 5.64 -20.30
C GLU A 255 -12.25 4.76 -20.08
N ARG A 256 -11.70 4.22 -21.17
CA ARG A 256 -10.67 3.17 -21.07
C ARG A 256 -9.27 3.67 -20.67
N LEU A 257 -9.02 4.98 -20.60
CA LEU A 257 -7.67 5.55 -20.51
C LEU A 257 -7.56 6.77 -19.57
N VAL A 258 -8.35 6.84 -18.50
CA VAL A 258 -8.29 7.95 -17.53
C VAL A 258 -6.88 8.16 -16.97
N LEU A 259 -6.12 7.10 -16.66
CA LEU A 259 -4.74 7.25 -16.18
C LEU A 259 -3.82 7.91 -17.22
N VAL A 260 -4.03 7.68 -18.52
CA VAL A 260 -3.25 8.38 -19.56
C VAL A 260 -3.62 9.85 -19.58
N LYS A 261 -4.92 10.18 -19.47
CA LYS A 261 -5.37 11.56 -19.34
C LYS A 261 -4.79 12.24 -18.10
N ALA A 262 -4.77 11.55 -16.96
CA ALA A 262 -4.18 12.05 -15.72
C ALA A 262 -2.66 12.31 -15.85
N ILE A 263 -1.91 11.42 -16.51
CA ILE A 263 -0.49 11.63 -16.83
C ILE A 263 -0.30 12.87 -17.72
N GLN A 264 -1.10 12.99 -18.78
CA GLN A 264 -1.05 14.12 -19.69
C GLN A 264 -1.38 15.43 -18.98
N TRP A 265 -2.44 15.45 -18.18
CA TRP A 265 -2.85 16.60 -17.38
C TRP A 265 -1.76 17.06 -16.41
N GLU A 266 -1.18 16.12 -15.66
CA GLU A 266 -0.13 16.42 -14.70
C GLU A 266 1.11 17.00 -15.41
N MET A 267 1.55 16.42 -16.51
CA MET A 267 2.71 16.91 -17.26
C MET A 267 2.44 18.24 -17.98
N GLN A 268 1.22 18.47 -18.47
CA GLN A 268 0.81 19.76 -19.04
C GLN A 268 0.82 20.86 -17.98
N SER A 269 0.47 20.54 -16.73
CA SER A 269 0.56 21.48 -15.61
C SER A 269 2.00 21.95 -15.35
N TRP A 270 3.00 21.19 -15.81
CA TRP A 270 4.42 21.55 -15.75
C TRP A 270 4.92 22.27 -17.01
N ALA A 271 3.99 22.71 -17.88
CA ALA A 271 4.25 23.34 -19.17
C ALA A 271 5.07 22.45 -20.13
N ILE A 272 4.77 21.14 -20.15
CA ILE A 272 5.31 20.22 -21.16
C ILE A 272 4.31 20.11 -22.30
N GLU A 273 4.81 20.28 -23.53
CA GLU A 273 3.98 20.25 -24.74
C GLU A 273 3.36 18.85 -24.98
N PRO A 274 2.10 18.77 -25.44
CA PRO A 274 1.41 17.50 -25.68
C PRO A 274 2.19 16.51 -26.56
N GLU A 275 2.87 16.99 -27.60
CA GLU A 275 3.67 16.16 -28.52
C GLU A 275 4.88 15.54 -27.81
N VAL A 276 5.50 16.29 -26.88
CA VAL A 276 6.62 15.80 -26.08
C VAL A 276 6.13 14.76 -25.07
N ILE A 277 4.98 14.99 -24.45
CA ILE A 277 4.36 14.03 -23.52
C ILE A 277 4.08 12.71 -24.24
N GLU A 278 3.45 12.76 -25.41
CA GLU A 278 3.14 11.58 -26.20
C GLU A 278 4.43 10.86 -26.65
N ALA A 279 5.46 11.59 -27.09
CA ALA A 279 6.74 11.02 -27.44
C ALA A 279 7.41 10.31 -26.26
N LEU A 280 7.41 10.90 -25.05
CA LEU A 280 7.97 10.29 -23.85
C LEU A 280 7.18 9.06 -23.39
N LEU A 281 5.85 9.14 -23.43
CA LEU A 281 4.96 8.07 -23.02
C LEU A 281 5.06 6.86 -23.98
N THR A 282 5.11 7.09 -25.29
CA THR A 282 5.22 6.01 -26.30
C THR A 282 6.62 5.40 -26.39
N SER A 283 7.66 6.20 -26.17
CA SER A 283 9.06 5.72 -26.16
C SER A 283 9.48 5.03 -24.86
N GLY A 284 8.58 4.94 -23.87
CA GLY A 284 8.83 4.26 -22.61
C GLY A 284 9.79 5.01 -21.69
N LYS A 285 9.81 6.34 -21.77
CA LYS A 285 10.73 7.22 -21.03
C LYS A 285 10.10 7.81 -19.77
N LEU A 286 8.92 7.36 -19.35
CA LEU A 286 8.33 7.76 -18.08
C LEU A 286 8.61 6.73 -16.97
N LEU A 287 8.84 7.26 -15.78
CA LEU A 287 8.77 6.54 -14.51
C LEU A 287 7.46 6.95 -13.82
N LEU A 288 6.43 6.13 -13.98
CA LEU A 288 5.10 6.35 -13.39
C LEU A 288 5.09 5.82 -11.96
N LEU A 289 4.86 6.71 -11.00
CA LEU A 289 4.81 6.44 -9.57
C LEU A 289 3.37 6.65 -9.10
N LEU A 290 2.62 5.57 -8.97
CA LEU A 290 1.18 5.56 -8.66
C LEU A 290 0.99 5.22 -7.18
N ASP A 291 0.70 6.22 -6.36
CA ASP A 291 0.64 6.06 -4.90
C ASP A 291 -0.79 5.82 -4.39
N GLY A 292 -0.94 4.92 -3.42
CA GLY A 292 -2.15 4.79 -2.61
C GLY A 292 -3.30 4.05 -3.29
N LEU A 293 -3.06 2.92 -3.95
CA LEU A 293 -4.15 2.11 -4.50
C LEU A 293 -5.13 1.66 -3.40
N ASP A 294 -4.62 1.43 -2.18
CA ASP A 294 -5.42 1.08 -1.02
C ASP A 294 -6.27 2.21 -0.46
N GLU A 295 -6.01 3.44 -0.89
CA GLU A 295 -6.72 4.65 -0.48
C GLU A 295 -7.85 5.02 -1.46
N VAL A 296 -7.99 4.28 -2.56
CA VAL A 296 -9.11 4.44 -3.51
C VAL A 296 -10.37 3.77 -2.95
N SER A 297 -11.52 4.46 -3.00
CA SER A 297 -12.81 3.87 -2.62
C SER A 297 -13.11 2.55 -3.32
N ALA A 298 -13.82 1.67 -2.62
CA ALA A 298 -14.24 0.38 -3.14
C ALA A 298 -15.03 0.48 -4.46
N HIS A 299 -15.75 1.60 -4.67
CA HIS A 299 -16.51 1.87 -5.89
C HIS A 299 -15.60 1.97 -7.13
N TYR A 300 -14.47 2.67 -7.01
CA TYR A 300 -13.56 2.94 -8.13
C TYR A 300 -12.32 2.03 -8.15
N GLY A 301 -12.03 1.29 -7.09
CA GLY A 301 -10.82 0.47 -6.99
C GLY A 301 -10.65 -0.53 -8.13
N GLU A 302 -11.72 -1.23 -8.52
CA GLU A 302 -11.64 -2.18 -9.66
C GLU A 302 -11.41 -1.46 -11.00
N ALA A 303 -12.02 -0.29 -11.20
CA ALA A 303 -11.82 0.51 -12.40
C ALA A 303 -10.36 0.96 -12.53
N ILE A 304 -9.76 1.48 -11.45
CA ILE A 304 -8.35 1.88 -11.41
C ILE A 304 -7.43 0.69 -11.67
N VAL A 305 -7.66 -0.44 -11.01
CA VAL A 305 -6.87 -1.67 -11.26
C VAL A 305 -6.94 -2.09 -12.73
N ASN A 306 -8.13 -2.06 -13.33
CA ASN A 306 -8.30 -2.37 -14.75
C ASN A 306 -7.56 -1.39 -15.66
N GLN A 307 -7.49 -0.10 -15.30
CA GLN A 307 -6.71 0.87 -16.07
C GLN A 307 -5.20 0.68 -15.91
N ILE A 308 -4.73 0.35 -14.70
CA ILE A 308 -3.34 0.00 -14.46
C ILE A 308 -2.97 -1.23 -15.30
N ARG A 309 -3.81 -2.29 -15.31
CA ARG A 309 -3.63 -3.46 -16.20
C ARG A 309 -3.54 -3.05 -17.66
N GLN A 310 -4.42 -2.17 -18.12
CA GLN A 310 -4.39 -1.69 -19.50
C GLN A 310 -3.11 -0.91 -19.83
N LEU A 311 -2.62 -0.05 -18.93
CA LEU A 311 -1.32 0.62 -19.11
C LEU A 311 -0.17 -0.40 -19.22
N PHE A 312 -0.19 -1.42 -18.37
CA PHE A 312 0.81 -2.47 -18.38
C PHE A 312 0.76 -3.31 -19.67
N GLN A 313 -0.41 -3.63 -20.20
CA GLN A 313 -0.57 -4.55 -21.33
C GLN A 313 -0.51 -3.87 -22.71
N ARG A 314 -0.87 -2.58 -22.83
CA ARG A 314 -0.91 -1.88 -24.12
C ARG A 314 0.50 -1.67 -24.67
N GLN A 315 0.75 -2.16 -25.90
CA GLN A 315 2.07 -2.11 -26.54
C GLN A 315 2.64 -0.69 -26.66
N GLN A 316 1.78 0.31 -26.81
CA GLN A 316 2.16 1.73 -26.86
C GLN A 316 2.76 2.23 -25.54
N TYR A 317 2.33 1.70 -24.39
CA TYR A 317 2.69 2.22 -23.06
C TYR A 317 3.49 1.23 -22.20
N CYS A 318 3.59 -0.03 -22.64
CA CYS A 318 4.14 -1.14 -21.87
C CYS A 318 5.64 -1.03 -21.57
N ASN A 319 6.35 -0.10 -22.22
CA ASN A 319 7.78 0.13 -22.05
C ASN A 319 8.13 1.13 -20.94
N ASN A 320 7.15 1.88 -20.43
CA ASN A 320 7.35 2.77 -19.28
C ASN A 320 7.66 1.95 -18.02
N ARG A 321 8.39 2.56 -17.09
CA ARG A 321 8.53 2.02 -15.73
C ARG A 321 7.32 2.43 -14.92
N ILE A 322 6.68 1.48 -14.24
CA ILE A 322 5.45 1.74 -13.50
C ILE A 322 5.55 1.05 -12.14
N LEU A 323 5.36 1.85 -11.09
CA LEU A 323 5.33 1.41 -9.71
C LEU A 323 4.02 1.83 -9.08
N VAL A 324 3.35 0.88 -8.45
CA VAL A 324 2.09 1.10 -7.75
C VAL A 324 2.29 0.76 -6.29
N THR A 325 1.79 1.54 -5.35
CA THR A 325 1.79 1.15 -3.93
C THR A 325 0.41 0.68 -3.50
N CYS A 326 0.37 -0.35 -2.64
CA CYS A 326 -0.86 -0.88 -2.07
C CYS A 326 -0.60 -1.50 -0.68
N ARG A 327 -1.65 -1.73 0.12
CA ARG A 327 -1.55 -2.49 1.37
C ARG A 327 -1.52 -3.99 1.10
N THR A 328 -0.69 -4.72 1.86
CA THR A 328 -0.59 -6.19 1.78
C THR A 328 -1.93 -6.91 2.00
N GLN A 329 -2.84 -6.32 2.78
CA GLN A 329 -4.11 -6.93 3.19
C GLN A 329 -5.23 -6.86 2.12
N GLN A 330 -5.06 -6.08 1.04
CA GLN A 330 -6.05 -5.95 -0.02
C GLN A 330 -5.78 -6.90 -1.20
N GLN A 331 -5.94 -8.21 -0.95
CA GLN A 331 -5.68 -9.28 -1.91
C GLN A 331 -6.60 -9.28 -3.14
N GLN A 332 -7.66 -8.47 -3.15
CA GLN A 332 -8.62 -8.38 -4.25
C GLN A 332 -8.05 -7.71 -5.50
N TYR A 333 -6.97 -6.95 -5.36
CA TYR A 333 -6.36 -6.19 -6.46
C TYR A 333 -5.19 -6.93 -7.12
N ARG A 334 -5.20 -8.27 -7.12
CA ARG A 334 -4.14 -9.05 -7.77
C ARG A 334 -4.04 -8.73 -9.26
N PHE A 335 -2.81 -8.58 -9.69
CA PHE A 335 -2.46 -8.41 -11.09
C PHE A 335 -1.92 -9.73 -11.65
N ASP A 336 -2.10 -9.90 -12.94
CA ASP A 336 -1.67 -11.05 -13.73
C ASP A 336 -0.13 -11.17 -13.75
N SER A 337 0.39 -12.34 -14.14
CA SER A 337 1.82 -12.74 -13.99
C SER A 337 2.85 -11.88 -14.73
N SER A 338 2.44 -10.78 -15.35
CA SER A 338 3.30 -9.79 -15.99
C SER A 338 3.78 -8.69 -15.03
N ILE A 339 3.26 -8.67 -13.80
CA ILE A 339 3.54 -7.66 -12.77
C ILE A 339 4.05 -8.37 -11.52
N VAL A 340 5.10 -7.82 -10.93
CA VAL A 340 5.75 -8.40 -9.76
C VAL A 340 5.26 -7.68 -8.50
N ASP A 341 4.70 -8.46 -7.58
CA ASP A 341 4.41 -7.98 -6.24
C ASP A 341 5.72 -7.89 -5.45
N LEU A 342 5.93 -6.81 -4.72
CA LEU A 342 7.17 -6.51 -4.01
C LEU A 342 6.79 -6.08 -2.61
N GLU A 343 7.03 -6.91 -1.60
CA GLU A 343 6.63 -6.58 -0.23
C GLU A 343 7.75 -5.84 0.49
N LEU A 344 7.46 -4.65 1.02
CA LEU A 344 8.35 -3.91 1.90
C LEU A 344 8.52 -4.67 3.21
N ASP A 345 9.77 -4.92 3.56
CA ASP A 345 10.14 -5.52 4.83
C ASP A 345 10.29 -4.45 5.92
N ASP A 346 10.18 -4.88 7.17
CA ASP A 346 10.45 -4.03 8.33
C ASP A 346 11.91 -3.56 8.34
N PHE A 347 12.22 -2.47 9.05
CA PHE A 347 13.62 -2.09 9.23
C PHE A 347 14.37 -3.15 10.05
N ASN A 348 15.50 -3.59 9.51
CA ASN A 348 16.49 -4.31 10.31
C ASN A 348 17.28 -3.37 11.23
N SER A 349 18.09 -3.94 12.12
CA SER A 349 18.91 -3.21 13.07
C SER A 349 19.77 -2.10 12.44
N ASP A 350 20.35 -2.32 11.27
CA ASP A 350 21.21 -1.34 10.62
C ASP A 350 20.39 -0.18 10.04
N GLN A 351 19.22 -0.48 9.48
CA GLN A 351 18.29 0.54 8.98
C GLN A 351 17.74 1.40 10.12
N VAL A 352 17.38 0.79 11.26
CA VAL A 352 16.97 1.49 12.48
C VAL A 352 18.09 2.44 12.95
N LYS A 353 19.32 1.95 13.07
CA LYS A 353 20.49 2.76 13.46
C LYS A 353 20.74 3.92 12.48
N GLN A 354 20.65 3.68 11.18
CA GLN A 354 20.81 4.73 10.17
C GLN A 354 19.72 5.80 10.28
N PHE A 355 18.48 5.39 10.47
CA PHE A 355 17.36 6.31 10.63
C PHE A 355 17.56 7.18 11.88
N ILE A 356 17.88 6.57 13.03
CA ILE A 356 18.14 7.29 14.30
C ILE A 356 19.25 8.32 14.10
N LYS A 357 20.39 7.93 13.51
CA LYS A 357 21.51 8.85 13.29
C LYS A 357 21.13 10.04 12.41
N ARG A 358 20.41 9.80 11.31
CA ARG A 358 19.94 10.86 10.42
C ARG A 358 18.93 11.77 11.11
N TRP A 359 17.98 11.18 11.84
CA TRP A 359 16.96 11.93 12.57
C TRP A 359 17.57 12.88 13.58
N PHE A 360 18.48 12.40 14.44
CA PHE A 360 19.10 13.24 15.46
C PHE A 360 20.07 14.26 14.87
N ALA A 361 20.71 13.98 13.74
CA ALA A 361 21.53 14.95 13.03
C ALA A 361 20.71 16.15 12.52
N LEU A 362 19.44 15.93 12.16
CA LEU A 362 18.51 16.99 11.74
C LEU A 362 18.04 17.85 12.93
N VAL A 363 17.87 17.24 14.10
CA VAL A 363 17.28 17.91 15.27
C VAL A 363 18.32 18.66 16.10
N SER A 364 19.53 18.12 16.27
CA SER A 364 20.58 18.77 17.06
C SER A 364 21.98 18.52 16.48
N ARG A 365 22.62 19.60 16.02
CA ARG A 365 24.01 19.54 15.51
C ARG A 365 25.06 19.32 16.61
N LYS A 366 24.76 19.71 17.84
CA LYS A 366 25.73 19.67 18.96
C LYS A 366 25.68 18.34 19.69
N ASP A 367 24.47 17.91 20.06
CA ASP A 367 24.27 16.76 20.94
C ASP A 367 23.63 15.56 20.22
N GLY A 368 23.19 15.73 18.96
CA GLY A 368 22.43 14.71 18.23
C GLY A 368 23.17 13.38 18.06
N ALA A 369 24.47 13.39 17.78
CA ALA A 369 25.26 12.16 17.64
C ALA A 369 25.30 11.36 18.96
N PHE A 370 25.51 12.04 20.08
CA PHE A 370 25.52 11.41 21.41
C PHE A 370 24.16 10.81 21.76
N LEU A 371 23.08 11.57 21.56
CA LEU A 371 21.71 11.11 21.83
C LEU A 371 21.31 9.94 20.91
N ALA A 372 21.75 9.95 19.64
CA ALA A 372 21.54 8.85 18.71
C ALA A 372 22.19 7.56 19.19
N ASP A 373 23.48 7.62 19.58
CA ASP A 373 24.21 6.46 20.06
C ASP A 373 23.63 5.94 21.39
N GLN A 374 23.18 6.84 22.27
CA GLN A 374 22.48 6.47 23.51
C GLN A 374 21.16 5.74 23.22
N LEU A 375 20.33 6.26 22.32
CA LEU A 375 19.07 5.60 21.95
C LEU A 375 19.31 4.23 21.31
N ILE A 376 20.31 4.12 20.43
CA ILE A 376 20.69 2.85 19.81
C ILE A 376 21.05 1.83 20.89
N HIS A 377 21.89 2.20 21.86
CA HIS A 377 22.26 1.32 22.97
C HIS A 377 21.04 0.92 23.81
N GLN A 378 20.08 1.82 24.03
CA GLN A 378 18.87 1.48 24.78
C GLN A 378 17.97 0.50 24.05
N LEU A 379 17.80 0.64 22.73
CA LEU A 379 17.02 -0.31 21.93
C LEU A 379 17.67 -1.70 21.83
N GLU A 380 18.99 -1.79 22.04
CA GLU A 380 19.71 -3.06 22.09
C GLU A 380 19.63 -3.76 23.46
N ALA A 381 19.17 -3.08 24.51
CA ALA A 381 19.04 -3.66 25.84
C ALA A 381 17.79 -4.55 25.95
N GLU A 382 17.94 -5.75 26.54
CA GLU A 382 16.85 -6.74 26.68
C GLU A 382 15.62 -6.18 27.40
N GLU A 383 15.82 -5.31 28.39
CA GLU A 383 14.74 -4.65 29.14
C GLU A 383 13.84 -3.74 28.28
N ASN A 384 14.34 -3.31 27.11
CA ASN A 384 13.60 -2.47 26.16
C ASN A 384 13.18 -3.24 24.90
N GLU A 385 13.30 -4.58 24.87
CA GLU A 385 12.82 -5.42 23.76
C GLU A 385 11.38 -5.05 23.33
N PRO A 386 10.43 -4.77 24.25
CA PRO A 386 9.08 -4.38 23.85
C PRO A 386 9.04 -3.08 23.03
N VAL A 387 9.91 -2.11 23.31
CA VAL A 387 9.98 -0.85 22.54
C VAL A 387 10.75 -1.07 21.24
N ALA A 388 11.80 -1.89 21.27
CA ALA A 388 12.58 -2.25 20.09
C ALA A 388 11.73 -2.96 19.02
N GLU A 389 10.78 -3.82 19.42
CA GLU A 389 9.81 -4.44 18.50
C GLU A 389 8.95 -3.41 17.74
N LEU A 390 8.68 -2.23 18.32
CA LEU A 390 7.92 -1.17 17.64
C LEU A 390 8.82 -0.34 16.71
N ALA A 391 10.09 -0.20 17.08
CA ALA A 391 11.08 0.64 16.41
C ALA A 391 11.51 0.13 15.01
N VAL A 392 11.02 -1.03 14.57
CA VAL A 392 11.26 -1.56 13.23
C VAL A 392 10.34 -0.95 12.16
N THR A 393 9.22 -0.34 12.56
CA THR A 393 8.30 0.33 11.65
C THR A 393 8.63 1.82 11.55
N PRO A 394 8.85 2.41 10.36
CA PRO A 394 9.34 3.79 10.21
C PRO A 394 8.53 4.86 10.97
N ILE A 395 7.20 4.80 10.95
CA ILE A 395 6.35 5.78 11.67
C ILE A 395 6.51 5.67 13.19
N LEU A 396 6.65 4.45 13.72
CA LEU A 396 6.82 4.19 15.15
C LEU A 396 8.25 4.50 15.60
N LEU A 397 9.25 4.21 14.76
CA LEU A 397 10.63 4.62 15.02
C LEU A 397 10.76 6.14 15.13
N ASN A 398 10.04 6.88 14.29
CA ASN A 398 9.97 8.34 14.39
C ASN A 398 9.40 8.77 15.76
N LEU A 399 8.32 8.13 16.22
CA LEU A 399 7.75 8.39 17.55
C LEU A 399 8.76 8.11 18.68
N VAL A 400 9.49 6.99 18.58
CA VAL A 400 10.56 6.61 19.53
C VAL A 400 11.65 7.68 19.56
N CYS A 401 12.09 8.18 18.40
CA CYS A 401 13.10 9.23 18.33
C CYS A 401 12.61 10.54 18.99
N VAL A 402 11.35 10.92 18.78
CA VAL A 402 10.75 12.12 19.41
C VAL A 402 10.75 11.99 20.93
N VAL A 403 10.30 10.86 21.47
CA VAL A 403 10.26 10.63 22.92
C VAL A 403 11.68 10.64 23.50
N ALA A 404 12.59 9.88 22.90
CA ALA A 404 13.98 9.83 23.33
C ALA A 404 14.64 11.21 23.29
N TYR A 405 14.39 12.03 22.27
CA TYR A 405 14.96 13.37 22.18
C TYR A 405 14.50 14.28 23.32
N ARG A 406 13.21 14.24 23.67
CA ARG A 406 12.66 15.03 24.78
C ARG A 406 13.17 14.56 26.15
N ASP A 407 13.41 13.27 26.28
CA ASP A 407 13.87 12.63 27.52
C ASP A 407 15.40 12.40 27.55
N GLN A 408 16.16 13.20 26.81
CA GLN A 408 17.64 13.18 26.82
C GLN A 408 18.24 11.80 26.53
N GLY A 409 17.71 11.13 25.52
CA GLY A 409 18.14 9.82 25.04
C GLY A 409 17.61 8.65 25.86
N GLN A 410 16.65 8.86 26.77
CA GLN A 410 16.04 7.80 27.57
C GLN A 410 14.68 7.34 27.01
N LEU A 411 14.44 6.03 27.05
CA LEU A 411 13.18 5.39 26.72
C LEU A 411 12.36 5.09 27.98
N PRO A 412 11.03 5.20 27.88
CA PRO A 412 10.17 4.70 28.93
C PRO A 412 10.20 3.16 28.98
N LYS A 413 10.06 2.62 30.19
CA LYS A 413 10.05 1.18 30.43
C LYS A 413 8.76 0.50 29.95
N ARG A 414 7.66 1.24 29.91
CA ARG A 414 6.33 0.74 29.52
C ARG A 414 5.98 1.23 28.12
N ARG A 415 5.30 0.38 27.34
CA ARG A 415 4.88 0.74 25.97
C ARG A 415 3.82 1.84 26.01
N VAL A 416 2.92 1.79 26.99
CA VAL A 416 1.91 2.83 27.18
C VAL A 416 2.54 4.20 27.40
N ASP A 417 3.61 4.28 28.20
CA ASP A 417 4.31 5.55 28.46
C ASP A 417 4.96 6.12 27.18
N LEU A 418 5.42 5.25 26.27
CA LEU A 418 5.93 5.67 24.96
C LEU A 418 4.83 6.32 24.12
N TYR A 419 3.66 5.69 24.06
CA TYR A 419 2.53 6.23 23.32
C TYR A 419 2.01 7.52 23.93
N GLU A 420 1.86 7.58 25.26
CA GLU A 420 1.41 8.77 25.96
C GLU A 420 2.34 9.95 25.71
N ARG A 421 3.65 9.78 25.94
CA ARG A 421 4.64 10.84 25.70
C ARG A 421 4.72 11.22 24.23
N GLY A 422 4.66 10.23 23.34
CA GLY A 422 4.73 10.42 21.90
C GLY A 422 3.52 11.19 21.36
N VAL A 423 2.30 10.78 21.70
CA VAL A 423 1.05 11.47 21.33
C VAL A 423 1.01 12.87 21.91
N LYS A 424 1.33 13.02 23.20
CA LYS A 424 1.42 14.34 23.80
C LYS A 424 2.43 15.22 23.09
N ALA A 425 3.55 14.66 22.63
CA ALA A 425 4.52 15.36 21.83
C ALA A 425 3.96 15.84 20.48
N LEU A 426 3.26 14.96 19.76
CA LEU A 426 2.57 15.29 18.51
C LEU A 426 1.58 16.44 18.68
N LEU A 427 0.84 16.44 19.79
CA LEU A 427 -0.15 17.48 20.08
C LEU A 427 0.49 18.79 20.56
N THR A 428 1.60 18.72 21.31
CA THR A 428 2.28 19.90 21.88
C THR A 428 3.12 20.69 20.87
N THR A 429 3.80 20.00 19.95
CA THR A 429 4.70 20.65 18.97
C THR A 429 3.95 21.65 18.11
N TRP A 430 2.65 21.42 17.94
CA TRP A 430 1.73 22.28 17.23
C TRP A 430 1.51 23.67 17.85
N ASP A 431 1.27 23.77 19.17
CA ASP A 431 0.96 25.05 19.82
C ASP A 431 2.09 26.10 19.64
N LYS A 432 3.33 25.63 19.45
CA LYS A 432 4.50 26.48 19.22
C LYS A 432 4.57 27.06 17.80
N PHE A 433 3.98 26.42 16.80
CA PHE A 433 4.03 26.87 15.40
C PHE A 433 2.84 27.75 15.00
N GLU A 434 1.68 27.63 15.66
CA GLU A 434 0.54 28.57 15.53
C GLU A 434 0.84 29.98 16.08
N GLY A 435 1.96 30.17 16.77
CA GLY A 435 2.37 31.48 17.30
C GLY A 435 2.66 32.54 16.23
N LYS A 436 2.85 32.17 14.95
CA LYS A 436 3.46 33.06 13.95
C LYS A 436 2.60 33.46 12.74
N HIS A 437 1.54 32.74 12.35
CA HIS A 437 0.90 33.03 11.05
C HIS A 437 -0.62 33.15 10.96
N ASP A 438 -1.44 32.71 11.93
CA ASP A 438 -2.89 32.93 11.79
C ASP A 438 -3.63 32.85 13.14
N ARG A 439 -4.11 33.98 13.68
CA ARG A 439 -4.86 34.00 14.95
C ARG A 439 -6.30 33.47 14.81
N GLN A 440 -6.82 33.37 13.59
CA GLN A 440 -8.21 32.97 13.34
C GLN A 440 -8.42 31.45 13.21
N ARG A 441 -7.35 30.66 13.05
CA ARG A 441 -7.41 29.19 12.92
C ARG A 441 -7.13 28.40 14.20
N ARG A 442 -6.82 29.07 15.31
CA ARG A 442 -6.51 28.38 16.57
C ARG A 442 -7.71 27.55 17.01
N SER A 443 -7.55 26.23 17.08
CA SER A 443 -8.47 25.42 17.88
C SER A 443 -8.31 25.88 19.34
N HIS A 444 -9.40 26.29 20.00
CA HIS A 444 -9.36 26.65 21.42
C HIS A 444 -9.17 25.45 22.36
N LEU A 445 -9.00 24.24 21.82
CA LEU A 445 -8.84 23.01 22.58
C LEU A 445 -7.42 22.91 23.16
N SER A 446 -7.37 22.70 24.47
CA SER A 446 -6.18 22.23 25.17
C SER A 446 -5.74 20.86 24.65
N ILE A 447 -4.49 20.48 24.95
CA ILE A 447 -3.95 19.16 24.58
C ILE A 447 -4.84 18.03 25.12
N ASP A 448 -5.27 18.14 26.38
CA ASP A 448 -6.11 17.13 27.03
C ASP A 448 -7.49 17.02 26.35
N GLU A 449 -8.07 18.13 25.89
CA GLU A 449 -9.33 18.12 25.12
C GLU A 449 -9.15 17.48 23.74
N LYS A 450 -7.99 17.69 23.08
CA LYS A 450 -7.66 17.04 21.81
C LYS A 450 -7.48 15.53 22.00
N GLU A 451 -6.78 15.10 23.05
CA GLU A 451 -6.61 13.67 23.34
C GLU A 451 -7.94 13.01 23.67
N SER A 452 -8.78 13.66 24.48
CA SER A 452 -10.11 13.17 24.82
C SER A 452 -10.99 13.02 23.56
N LEU A 453 -10.99 14.03 22.69
CA LEU A 453 -11.71 13.98 21.41
C LEU A 453 -11.22 12.84 20.51
N LEU A 454 -9.90 12.68 20.34
CA LEU A 454 -9.33 11.60 19.55
C LEU A 454 -9.63 10.22 20.16
N SER A 455 -9.68 10.12 21.49
CA SER A 455 -10.06 8.90 22.21
C SER A 455 -11.51 8.53 21.94
N ASP A 456 -12.42 9.51 22.03
CA ASP A 456 -13.84 9.33 21.71
C ASP A 456 -14.07 8.89 20.26
N ILE A 457 -13.40 9.53 19.31
CA ILE A 457 -13.43 9.15 17.89
C ILE A 457 -12.90 7.73 17.73
N ALA A 458 -11.72 7.45 18.26
CA ALA A 458 -11.07 6.14 18.16
C ALA A 458 -11.99 5.03 18.68
N TRP A 459 -12.50 5.17 19.90
CA TRP A 459 -13.40 4.18 20.48
C TRP A 459 -14.65 3.97 19.63
N THR A 460 -15.34 5.05 19.21
CA THR A 460 -16.58 4.95 18.42
C THR A 460 -16.36 4.19 17.12
N LEU A 461 -15.30 4.56 16.39
CA LEU A 461 -14.92 3.93 15.13
C LEU A 461 -14.46 2.49 15.31
N PHE A 462 -13.67 2.22 16.35
CA PHE A 462 -13.16 0.87 16.62
C PHE A 462 -14.33 -0.04 16.99
N GLU A 463 -15.26 0.42 17.82
CA GLU A 463 -16.43 -0.36 18.18
C GLU A 463 -17.29 -0.72 16.96
N GLN A 464 -17.57 0.27 16.11
CA GLN A 464 -18.37 0.08 14.90
C GLN A 464 -17.63 -0.69 13.80
N ASN A 465 -16.35 -1.02 14.01
CA ASN A 465 -15.46 -1.58 13.01
C ASN A 465 -15.38 -0.71 11.73
N ASP A 466 -15.51 0.60 11.90
CA ASP A 466 -15.41 1.60 10.83
C ASP A 466 -14.03 2.27 10.89
N LEU A 467 -13.03 1.61 10.28
CA LEU A 467 -11.65 2.09 10.30
C LEU A 467 -11.39 3.24 9.31
N VAL A 468 -12.32 3.48 8.37
CA VAL A 468 -12.21 4.50 7.33
C VAL A 468 -13.55 5.25 7.18
N PRO A 469 -13.99 5.99 8.21
CA PRO A 469 -15.25 6.71 8.18
C PRO A 469 -15.30 7.83 7.15
N GLU A 470 -16.52 8.18 6.74
CA GLU A 470 -16.77 9.43 6.01
C GLU A 470 -16.45 10.67 6.87
N GLN A 471 -16.02 11.74 6.22
CA GLN A 471 -15.75 13.05 6.81
C GLN A 471 -16.97 13.58 7.54
N LYS A 472 -18.17 13.39 6.98
CA LYS A 472 -19.43 13.80 7.63
C LYS A 472 -19.68 13.06 8.94
N THR A 473 -19.24 11.80 9.05
CA THR A 473 -19.31 11.02 10.29
C THR A 473 -18.37 11.60 11.33
N LEU A 474 -17.11 11.89 10.95
CA LEU A 474 -16.15 12.54 11.85
C LEU A 474 -16.56 13.95 12.26
N GLU A 475 -17.00 14.78 11.30
CA GLU A 475 -17.52 16.12 11.57
C GLU A 475 -18.67 16.08 12.57
N ARG A 476 -19.61 15.13 12.42
CA ARG A 476 -20.72 14.95 13.36
C ARG A 476 -20.23 14.56 14.74
N LEU A 477 -19.31 13.60 14.85
CA LEU A 477 -18.72 13.20 16.14
C LEU A 477 -18.01 14.39 16.81
N ILE A 478 -17.24 15.18 16.05
CA ILE A 478 -16.56 16.37 16.54
C ILE A 478 -17.58 17.43 16.99
N MET A 479 -18.61 17.68 16.20
CA MET A 479 -19.68 18.64 16.52
C MET A 479 -20.41 18.23 17.81
N ASP A 480 -20.78 16.96 17.94
CA ASP A 480 -21.53 16.45 19.09
C ASP A 480 -20.70 16.53 20.38
N LYS A 481 -19.40 16.22 20.29
CA LYS A 481 -18.49 16.21 21.45
C LYS A 481 -18.04 17.60 21.86
N GLN A 482 -17.71 18.47 20.89
CA GLN A 482 -17.14 19.80 21.15
C GLN A 482 -18.15 20.94 21.05
N LYS A 483 -19.41 20.65 20.69
CA LYS A 483 -20.49 21.63 20.46
C LYS A 483 -20.09 22.72 19.46
N LEU A 484 -19.40 22.32 18.40
CA LEU A 484 -18.88 23.20 17.35
C LEU A 484 -19.85 23.31 16.16
N SER A 485 -19.70 24.38 15.37
CA SER A 485 -20.35 24.45 14.06
C SER A 485 -19.69 23.51 13.05
N ARG A 486 -20.35 23.26 11.91
CA ARG A 486 -19.80 22.41 10.85
C ARG A 486 -18.49 22.96 10.27
N SER A 487 -18.37 24.27 10.07
CA SER A 487 -17.13 24.87 9.55
C SER A 487 -15.97 24.76 10.55
N GLN A 488 -16.28 24.83 11.85
CA GLN A 488 -15.29 24.64 12.91
C GLN A 488 -14.86 23.18 13.04
N SER A 489 -15.79 22.22 12.91
CA SER A 489 -15.45 20.79 12.96
C SER A 489 -14.62 20.36 11.76
N GLU A 490 -14.92 20.84 10.56
CA GLU A 490 -14.11 20.61 9.35
C GLU A 490 -12.69 21.17 9.52
N THR A 491 -12.58 22.41 10.05
CA THR A 491 -11.28 23.04 10.30
C THR A 491 -10.46 22.23 11.32
N LEU A 492 -11.09 21.78 12.40
CA LEU A 492 -10.43 20.97 13.44
C LEU A 492 -10.01 19.58 12.91
N LEU A 493 -10.85 18.95 12.08
CA LEU A 493 -10.52 17.67 11.44
C LEU A 493 -9.30 17.80 10.52
N LYS A 494 -9.27 18.82 9.66
CA LYS A 494 -8.14 19.13 8.77
C LYS A 494 -6.86 19.46 9.53
N SER A 495 -6.99 20.02 10.72
CA SER A 495 -5.89 20.23 11.65
C SER A 495 -5.25 18.90 12.08
N PHE A 496 -6.04 17.87 12.45
CA PHE A 496 -5.49 16.54 12.80
C PHE A 496 -4.68 15.85 11.68
N GLU A 497 -5.00 16.12 10.42
CA GLU A 497 -4.23 15.64 9.27
C GLU A 497 -2.98 16.45 9.00
N THR A 498 -3.16 17.73 8.72
CA THR A 498 -2.06 18.56 8.21
C THR A 498 -0.99 18.80 9.26
N GLU A 499 -1.34 18.69 10.55
CA GLU A 499 -0.55 19.22 11.66
C GLU A 499 0.03 18.14 12.57
N HIS A 500 -0.78 17.14 12.88
CA HIS A 500 -0.43 16.06 13.80
C HIS A 500 -0.10 14.75 13.07
N GLY A 501 -0.62 14.56 11.84
CA GLY A 501 -0.50 13.32 11.10
C GLY A 501 -1.11 12.13 11.86
N LEU A 502 -2.06 12.39 12.76
CA LEU A 502 -2.72 11.38 13.59
C LEU A 502 -3.96 10.83 12.88
N LEU A 503 -4.72 11.70 12.24
CA LEU A 503 -5.74 11.35 11.26
C LEU A 503 -5.22 11.70 9.87
N VAL A 504 -5.70 11.03 8.83
CA VAL A 504 -5.36 11.33 7.44
C VAL A 504 -6.56 11.09 6.54
N GLU A 505 -6.77 11.95 5.56
CA GLU A 505 -7.76 11.75 4.50
C GLU A 505 -7.24 10.65 3.55
N ARG A 506 -7.98 9.55 3.46
CA ARG A 506 -7.67 8.40 2.58
C ARG A 506 -8.31 8.57 1.22
N ASP A 507 -9.57 8.97 1.15
CA ASP A 507 -10.30 9.26 -0.10
C ASP A 507 -11.10 10.56 0.08
N ARG A 508 -11.62 11.20 -0.98
CA ARG A 508 -12.44 12.44 -0.85
C ARG A 508 -13.55 12.20 0.18
N GLU A 509 -13.51 12.97 1.25
CA GLU A 509 -14.45 12.81 2.37
C GLU A 509 -14.32 11.47 3.12
N TYR A 510 -13.20 10.75 3.11
CA TYR A 510 -12.97 9.53 3.91
C TYR A 510 -11.66 9.62 4.68
N TRP A 511 -11.69 9.25 5.95
CA TRP A 511 -10.63 9.55 6.92
C TRP A 511 -10.26 8.33 7.74
N SER A 512 -9.05 8.27 8.29
CA SER A 512 -8.66 7.20 9.24
C SER A 512 -7.52 7.65 10.14
N PHE A 513 -7.23 6.90 11.19
CA PHE A 513 -5.94 7.06 11.88
C PHE A 513 -4.78 6.74 10.93
N SER A 514 -3.68 7.48 11.08
CA SER A 514 -2.49 7.32 10.24
C SER A 514 -1.86 5.94 10.39
N HIS A 515 -1.98 5.35 11.58
CA HIS A 515 -1.57 3.99 11.90
C HIS A 515 -2.54 3.32 12.88
N LEU A 516 -2.73 2.00 12.75
CA LEU A 516 -3.62 1.22 13.61
C LEU A 516 -3.24 1.34 15.09
N THR A 517 -1.95 1.38 15.41
CA THR A 517 -1.47 1.56 16.78
C THR A 517 -1.97 2.83 17.45
N PHE A 518 -2.12 3.95 16.70
CA PHE A 518 -2.71 5.16 17.28
C PHE A 518 -4.20 4.97 17.55
N HIS A 519 -4.92 4.30 16.64
CA HIS A 519 -6.32 3.94 16.85
C HIS A 519 -6.49 3.06 18.09
N GLU A 520 -5.68 2.00 18.21
CA GLU A 520 -5.69 1.07 19.35
C GLU A 520 -5.37 1.79 20.67
N TYR A 521 -4.37 2.68 20.68
CA TYR A 521 -4.00 3.50 21.83
C TYR A 521 -5.14 4.42 22.28
N PHE A 522 -5.72 5.19 21.36
CA PHE A 522 -6.80 6.12 21.69
C PHE A 522 -8.09 5.39 22.08
N ALA A 523 -8.39 4.24 21.47
CA ALA A 523 -9.51 3.39 21.87
C ALA A 523 -9.31 2.84 23.30
N ALA A 524 -8.11 2.37 23.63
CA ALA A 524 -7.77 1.93 24.98
C ALA A 524 -7.91 3.07 26.01
N ARG A 525 -7.36 4.25 25.68
CA ARG A 525 -7.47 5.45 26.51
C ARG A 525 -8.91 5.84 26.79
N ALA A 526 -9.79 5.80 25.78
CA ALA A 526 -11.23 6.08 25.95
C ALA A 526 -11.90 5.14 26.96
N ILE A 527 -11.59 3.85 26.91
CA ILE A 527 -12.12 2.85 27.84
C ILE A 527 -11.67 3.15 29.27
N VAL A 528 -10.37 3.45 29.43
CA VAL A 528 -9.75 3.71 30.74
C VAL A 528 -10.23 5.04 31.35
N GLU A 529 -10.44 6.08 30.54
CA GLU A 529 -10.94 7.37 31.01
C GLU A 529 -12.46 7.43 31.16
N SER A 530 -13.19 6.49 30.54
CA SER A 530 -14.65 6.45 30.61
C SER A 530 -15.14 6.28 32.05
N ARG A 531 -16.16 7.08 32.37
CA ARG A 531 -16.94 7.02 33.62
C ARG A 531 -18.27 6.27 33.44
N ASP A 532 -18.57 5.81 32.24
CA ASP A 532 -19.76 5.00 31.95
C ASP A 532 -19.58 3.60 32.57
N PRO A 533 -20.42 3.20 33.54
CA PRO A 533 -20.34 1.86 34.14
C PRO A 533 -20.53 0.73 33.12
N GLU A 534 -21.23 0.98 32.02
CA GLU A 534 -21.44 0.00 30.96
C GLU A 534 -20.24 -0.12 30.01
N MET A 535 -19.21 0.72 30.16
CA MET A 535 -18.05 0.71 29.28
C MET A 535 -17.29 -0.62 29.32
N LEU A 536 -16.89 -1.07 30.51
CA LEU A 536 -16.12 -2.31 30.66
C LEU A 536 -16.93 -3.55 30.26
N PRO A 537 -18.21 -3.71 30.68
CA PRO A 537 -19.06 -4.80 30.20
C PRO A 537 -19.19 -4.81 28.66
N ARG A 538 -19.38 -3.65 28.03
CA ARG A 538 -19.49 -3.53 26.57
C ARG A 538 -18.17 -3.89 25.89
N PHE A 539 -17.06 -3.44 26.43
CA PHE A 539 -15.73 -3.74 25.92
C PHE A 539 -15.41 -5.24 25.99
N VAL A 540 -15.68 -5.89 27.12
CA VAL A 540 -15.40 -7.32 27.35
C VAL A 540 -16.18 -8.25 26.43
N LYS A 541 -17.34 -7.84 25.90
CA LYS A 541 -18.07 -8.63 24.88
C LYS A 541 -17.22 -8.96 23.66
N ASN A 542 -16.18 -8.17 23.39
CA ASN A 542 -15.28 -8.34 22.25
C ASN A 542 -14.06 -9.23 22.55
N ILE A 543 -14.00 -9.93 23.68
CA ILE A 543 -12.80 -10.69 24.12
C ILE A 543 -12.34 -11.78 23.14
N THR A 544 -13.25 -12.32 22.34
CA THR A 544 -12.95 -13.35 21.32
C THR A 544 -12.47 -12.77 20.01
N GLU A 545 -12.66 -11.46 19.78
CA GLU A 545 -12.29 -10.79 18.55
C GLU A 545 -10.81 -10.40 18.57
N LYS A 546 -10.01 -11.03 17.70
CA LYS A 546 -8.56 -10.83 17.63
C LYS A 546 -8.14 -9.36 17.50
N ARG A 547 -8.94 -8.54 16.81
CA ARG A 547 -8.66 -7.11 16.58
C ARG A 547 -8.59 -6.30 17.88
N TRP A 548 -9.32 -6.70 18.92
CA TRP A 548 -9.35 -5.99 20.20
C TRP A 548 -8.20 -6.35 21.12
N ARG A 549 -7.41 -7.37 20.78
CA ARG A 549 -6.37 -7.90 21.66
C ARG A 549 -5.42 -6.82 22.17
N GLU A 550 -4.97 -5.93 21.30
CA GLU A 550 -4.06 -4.86 21.74
C GLU A 550 -4.76 -3.81 22.57
N VAL A 551 -6.00 -3.48 22.23
CA VAL A 551 -6.82 -2.57 23.03
C VAL A 551 -6.98 -3.10 24.45
N PHE A 552 -7.16 -4.42 24.64
CA PHE A 552 -7.17 -5.04 25.98
C PHE A 552 -5.83 -4.93 26.70
N LEU A 553 -4.72 -5.22 26.02
CA LEU A 553 -3.38 -5.13 26.62
C LEU A 553 -3.06 -3.69 27.06
N LEU A 554 -3.32 -2.72 26.18
CA LEU A 554 -3.13 -1.30 26.45
C LEU A 554 -4.06 -0.82 27.55
N ALA A 555 -5.35 -1.20 27.53
CA ALA A 555 -6.30 -0.79 28.55
C ALA A 555 -5.92 -1.32 29.93
N VAL A 556 -5.44 -2.56 30.04
CA VAL A 556 -4.93 -3.12 31.32
C VAL A 556 -3.67 -2.37 31.77
N GLU A 557 -2.71 -2.12 30.88
CA GLU A 557 -1.46 -1.43 31.21
C GLU A 557 -1.66 0.06 31.57
N MET A 558 -2.65 0.72 30.98
CA MET A 558 -3.07 2.11 31.26
C MET A 558 -3.91 2.24 32.53
N SER A 559 -4.67 1.21 32.90
CA SER A 559 -5.66 1.31 33.97
C SER A 559 -5.02 1.46 35.35
N PRO A 560 -5.62 2.28 36.23
CA PRO A 560 -5.39 2.15 37.67
C PRO A 560 -5.68 0.73 38.13
N LYS A 561 -5.01 0.30 39.21
CA LYS A 561 -5.08 -1.09 39.68
C LYS A 561 -6.52 -1.58 39.86
N GLU A 562 -7.38 -0.77 40.47
CA GLU A 562 -8.76 -1.13 40.76
C GLU A 562 -9.56 -1.41 39.47
N LYS A 563 -9.36 -0.57 38.45
CA LYS A 563 -10.03 -0.70 37.15
C LYS A 563 -9.44 -1.85 36.32
N ALA A 564 -8.14 -2.10 36.44
CA ALA A 564 -7.49 -3.26 35.83
C ALA A 564 -8.02 -4.57 36.43
N ASP A 565 -8.14 -4.65 37.76
CA ASP A 565 -8.68 -5.81 38.47
C ASP A 565 -10.14 -6.06 38.07
N GLU A 566 -10.96 -5.00 37.97
CA GLU A 566 -12.33 -5.08 37.47
C GLU A 566 -12.40 -5.59 36.02
N LEU A 567 -11.58 -5.03 35.12
CA LEU A 567 -11.52 -5.46 33.72
C LEU A 567 -11.13 -6.93 33.61
N VAL A 568 -10.08 -7.38 34.30
CA VAL A 568 -9.63 -8.78 34.30
C VAL A 568 -10.70 -9.69 34.88
N TRP A 569 -11.40 -9.26 35.93
CA TRP A 569 -12.52 -10.00 36.50
C TRP A 569 -13.68 -10.15 35.50
N LEU A 570 -14.08 -9.06 34.84
CA LEU A 570 -15.12 -9.12 33.81
C LEU A 570 -14.71 -9.99 32.63
N MET A 571 -13.44 -9.91 32.20
CA MET A 571 -12.89 -10.79 31.16
C MET A 571 -13.01 -12.26 31.56
N LYS A 572 -12.65 -12.61 32.81
CA LYS A 572 -12.83 -13.96 33.35
C LYS A 572 -14.29 -14.38 33.29
N LEU A 573 -15.22 -13.56 33.78
CA LEU A 573 -16.66 -13.85 33.73
C LEU A 573 -17.16 -14.06 32.29
N GLY A 574 -16.67 -13.25 31.34
CA GLY A 574 -16.96 -13.41 29.92
C GLY A 574 -16.46 -14.75 29.37
N ILE A 575 -15.23 -15.14 29.70
CA ILE A 575 -14.64 -16.43 29.31
C ILE A 575 -15.42 -17.60 29.95
N ASP A 576 -15.69 -17.54 31.25
CA ASP A 576 -16.46 -18.55 31.97
C ASP A 576 -17.85 -18.71 31.34
N GLY A 577 -18.50 -17.61 30.96
CA GLY A 577 -19.77 -17.60 30.24
C GLY A 577 -19.68 -18.29 28.88
N LEU A 578 -18.64 -17.99 28.08
CA LEU A 578 -18.43 -18.63 26.78
C LEU A 578 -18.20 -20.14 26.91
N LEU A 579 -17.46 -20.55 27.93
CA LEU A 579 -17.10 -21.94 28.18
C LEU A 579 -18.20 -22.73 28.91
N SER A 580 -19.18 -22.06 29.49
CA SER A 580 -20.24 -22.69 30.30
C SER A 580 -21.07 -23.73 29.54
N SER A 581 -21.13 -23.60 28.22
CA SER A 581 -21.86 -24.50 27.32
C SER A 581 -21.00 -25.61 26.69
N ASP A 582 -19.67 -25.57 26.84
CA ASP A 582 -18.77 -26.59 26.31
C ASP A 582 -18.50 -27.69 27.34
N PHE A 583 -19.29 -28.78 27.25
CA PHE A 583 -19.19 -29.92 28.16
C PHE A 583 -17.79 -30.55 28.21
N SER A 584 -17.10 -30.64 27.07
CA SER A 584 -15.78 -31.28 26.99
C SER A 584 -14.73 -30.43 27.71
N PHE A 585 -14.81 -29.11 27.53
CA PHE A 585 -13.90 -28.17 28.19
C PHE A 585 -14.19 -28.08 29.70
N GLN A 586 -15.46 -28.08 30.11
CA GLN A 586 -15.84 -28.12 31.53
C GLN A 586 -15.38 -29.41 32.21
N GLU A 587 -15.47 -30.56 31.54
CA GLU A 587 -14.94 -31.83 32.07
C GLU A 587 -13.41 -31.78 32.24
N LEU A 588 -12.69 -31.18 31.27
CA LEU A 588 -11.25 -30.96 31.37
C LEU A 588 -10.88 -30.04 32.54
N LEU A 589 -11.56 -28.89 32.68
CA LEU A 589 -11.34 -27.96 33.79
C LEU A 589 -11.63 -28.60 35.14
N SER A 590 -12.70 -29.40 35.25
CA SER A 590 -13.02 -30.16 36.46
C SER A 590 -11.89 -31.13 36.83
N LYS A 591 -11.37 -31.89 35.84
CA LYS A 591 -10.23 -32.80 36.05
C LYS A 591 -8.95 -32.06 36.46
N ILE A 592 -8.68 -30.89 35.88
CA ILE A 592 -7.53 -30.06 36.26
C ILE A 592 -7.68 -29.56 37.70
N ASN A 593 -8.88 -29.08 38.08
CA ASN A 593 -9.18 -28.62 39.44
C ASN A 593 -9.10 -29.76 40.48
N GLU A 594 -9.58 -30.96 40.15
CA GLU A 594 -9.41 -32.15 40.99
C GLU A 594 -7.92 -32.49 41.19
N LYS A 595 -7.11 -32.43 40.13
CA LYS A 595 -5.66 -32.68 40.21
C LYS A 595 -4.94 -31.61 41.03
N GLN A 596 -5.35 -30.36 40.95
CA GLN A 596 -4.81 -29.29 41.79
C GLN A 596 -5.11 -29.52 43.29
N ASN A 597 -6.31 -30.00 43.61
CA ASN A 597 -6.75 -30.20 45.00
C ASN A 597 -6.38 -31.58 45.58
N SER A 598 -5.84 -32.47 44.76
CA SER A 598 -5.38 -33.78 45.20
C SER A 598 -4.07 -33.72 46.01
N ASP A 599 -3.84 -34.73 46.85
CA ASP A 599 -2.70 -34.81 47.78
C ASP A 599 -1.40 -35.22 47.06
N ILE A 600 -1.02 -34.42 46.06
CA ILE A 600 0.16 -34.62 45.20
C ILE A 600 1.20 -33.53 45.55
N SER A 601 2.47 -33.80 45.20
CA SER A 601 3.58 -32.85 45.29
C SER A 601 3.18 -31.44 44.85
N TYR A 602 3.60 -30.44 45.64
CA TYR A 602 3.35 -29.03 45.40
C TYR A 602 3.77 -28.56 43.98
N LYS A 603 4.78 -29.19 43.38
CA LYS A 603 5.21 -28.90 41.99
C LYS A 603 4.15 -29.29 40.96
N VAL A 604 3.48 -30.42 41.18
CA VAL A 604 2.41 -30.92 40.30
C VAL A 604 1.16 -30.06 40.45
N ARG A 605 0.83 -29.64 41.69
CA ARG A 605 -0.27 -28.70 41.93
C ARG A 605 -0.03 -27.35 41.26
N ALA A 606 1.18 -26.80 41.37
CA ALA A 606 1.56 -25.55 40.70
C ALA A 606 1.46 -25.64 39.17
N PHE A 607 1.83 -26.79 38.58
CA PHE A 607 1.69 -27.03 37.14
C PHE A 607 0.22 -26.97 36.68
N TYR A 608 -0.70 -27.64 37.39
CA TYR A 608 -2.12 -27.62 37.05
C TYR A 608 -2.78 -26.26 37.29
N LEU A 609 -2.30 -25.51 38.29
CA LEU A 609 -2.77 -24.15 38.59
C LEU A 609 -2.43 -23.15 37.47
N MET A 610 -1.37 -23.40 36.69
CA MET A 610 -1.00 -22.60 35.52
C MET A 610 -1.76 -22.99 34.23
N MET A 611 -2.54 -24.07 34.24
CA MET A 611 -3.34 -24.52 33.09
C MET A 611 -4.79 -24.03 33.12
N ILE A 612 -5.27 -23.57 34.28
CA ILE A 612 -6.51 -22.83 34.47
C ILE A 612 -6.23 -21.36 34.17
#